data_AF-A0A2R6KVH3-F1
#
_entry.id   AF-A0A2R6KVH3-F1
#
_cell.length_a   1.000
_cell.length_b   1.000
_cell.length_c   1.000
_cell.angle_alpha   90.00
_cell.angle_beta   90.00
_cell.angle_gamma   90.00
#
_symmetry.space_group_name_H-M   'P 1'
#
loop_
_entity.id
_entity.type
_entity.pdbx_description
1 polymer ?
#
loop_
_entity_poly.entity_id
_entity_poly.type
_entity_poly.pdbx_seq_one_letter_code
_entity_poly.pdbx_strand_id
1 'polypeptide(L)'
;MTEETDLRSTLESLGDVAFTVDAEGRYDLVTDALATFHGTEREDMRVQTEFDAGDDRQKIVDTRLSRHTDDGEFDAVVVVWRDVTADERRRTGLAGLHDAASSIQTEDTVAGVCERTVAAAADVLEFTLCTVLIREDEWLVPYATSADGISIPVGDHGVFQAVSSRVGAFDETDVELAELLLSHVESAIDRIERGRELRMYEAIVETTRDTAAVLDADRRFVVVNSRLADIYGATPAELRGRSGRPRTVYRTAAVASSMTSRASFSVSTSTA
;
A
#
# COMPACT_ATOMS: atom_id res chain seq x y z
N MET A 1 29.80 -39.58 -26.14
CA MET A 1 30.00 -40.19 -24.81
C MET A 1 30.23 -39.21 -23.66
N THR A 2 30.57 -37.94 -23.90
CA THR A 2 30.52 -36.92 -22.83
C THR A 2 29.68 -35.69 -23.21
N GLU A 3 29.51 -35.39 -24.51
CA GLU A 3 28.71 -34.27 -25.05
C GLU A 3 27.28 -34.65 -25.51
N GLU A 4 26.93 -35.94 -25.63
CA GLU A 4 25.52 -36.39 -25.81
C GLU A 4 24.77 -36.40 -24.46
N THR A 5 25.56 -36.45 -23.40
CA THR A 5 25.20 -36.21 -22.01
C THR A 5 24.91 -34.72 -21.74
N ASP A 6 25.37 -33.84 -22.64
CA ASP A 6 25.07 -32.39 -22.72
C ASP A 6 23.81 -32.11 -23.55
N LEU A 7 23.40 -33.05 -24.41
CA LEU A 7 22.26 -32.95 -25.35
C LEU A 7 20.91 -32.74 -24.64
N ARG A 8 20.81 -33.25 -23.42
CA ARG A 8 19.71 -33.13 -22.49
C ARG A 8 19.61 -31.71 -21.91
N SER A 9 20.77 -31.09 -21.62
CA SER A 9 20.94 -29.90 -20.77
C SER A 9 20.29 -28.62 -21.30
N THR A 10 19.97 -28.58 -22.60
CA THR A 10 19.55 -27.36 -23.31
C THR A 10 18.14 -27.44 -23.91
N LEU A 11 17.62 -28.64 -24.20
CA LEU A 11 16.17 -28.80 -24.43
C LEU A 11 15.37 -28.58 -23.15
N GLU A 12 16.06 -28.77 -22.03
CA GLU A 12 15.76 -28.32 -20.67
C GLU A 12 15.56 -26.79 -20.53
N SER A 13 15.54 -25.96 -21.60
CA SER A 13 15.39 -24.49 -21.49
C SER A 13 14.14 -23.80 -22.11
N LEU A 14 13.39 -24.32 -23.09
CA LEU A 14 12.67 -23.40 -24.02
C LEU A 14 11.24 -23.69 -24.58
N GLY A 15 10.38 -24.52 -23.98
CA GLY A 15 8.93 -24.54 -24.31
C GLY A 15 8.43 -25.84 -24.93
N ASP A 16 7.47 -25.80 -25.87
CA ASP A 16 6.88 -27.00 -26.51
C ASP A 16 7.94 -27.84 -27.24
N VAL A 17 8.50 -28.86 -26.60
CA VAL A 17 9.57 -29.71 -27.16
C VAL A 17 9.01 -31.08 -27.52
N ALA A 18 9.28 -31.53 -28.75
CA ALA A 18 8.91 -32.84 -29.28
C ALA A 18 10.15 -33.74 -29.46
N PHE A 19 10.15 -34.95 -28.92
CA PHE A 19 11.22 -35.95 -29.07
C PHE A 19 10.71 -37.28 -29.59
N THR A 20 11.56 -38.03 -30.29
CA THR A 20 11.28 -39.39 -30.76
C THR A 20 12.17 -40.40 -30.04
N VAL A 21 11.59 -41.45 -29.47
CA VAL A 21 12.32 -42.61 -28.91
C VAL A 21 12.34 -43.72 -29.96
N ASP A 22 13.53 -44.25 -30.30
CA ASP A 22 13.70 -45.30 -31.31
C ASP A 22 13.29 -46.70 -30.79
N ALA A 23 13.12 -47.66 -31.71
CA ALA A 23 12.82 -49.07 -31.41
C ALA A 23 13.89 -49.79 -30.55
N GLU A 24 15.08 -49.20 -30.40
CA GLU A 24 16.21 -49.70 -29.61
C GLU A 24 16.37 -49.03 -28.23
N GLY A 25 15.52 -48.05 -27.91
CA GLY A 25 15.40 -47.46 -26.58
C GLY A 25 16.38 -46.33 -26.25
N ARG A 26 16.82 -45.51 -27.21
CA ARG A 26 17.64 -44.29 -26.97
C ARG A 26 16.80 -43.05 -27.34
N TYR A 27 16.62 -41.95 -26.58
CA TYR A 27 17.04 -41.47 -25.26
C TYR A 27 15.84 -41.27 -24.29
N ASP A 28 15.79 -42.11 -23.25
CA ASP A 28 15.88 -41.88 -21.79
C ASP A 28 15.38 -40.59 -21.05
N LEU A 29 14.07 -40.51 -20.79
CA LEU A 29 13.46 -40.20 -19.47
C LEU A 29 12.13 -40.98 -19.40
N VAL A 30 12.10 -42.12 -18.71
CA VAL A 30 10.86 -42.90 -18.56
C VAL A 30 9.95 -42.23 -17.54
N THR A 31 8.91 -41.54 -18.00
CA THR A 31 7.76 -41.19 -17.15
C THR A 31 6.82 -42.39 -17.04
N ASP A 32 6.06 -42.51 -15.95
CA ASP A 32 5.07 -43.59 -15.77
C ASP A 32 4.08 -43.68 -16.94
N ALA A 33 3.77 -42.53 -17.55
CA ALA A 33 2.96 -42.45 -18.76
C ALA A 33 3.60 -43.18 -19.96
N LEU A 34 4.90 -43.03 -20.14
CA LEU A 34 5.66 -43.61 -21.26
C LEU A 34 5.82 -45.14 -21.08
N ALA A 35 6.09 -45.60 -19.84
CA ALA A 35 6.12 -47.02 -19.50
C ALA A 35 4.77 -47.71 -19.72
N THR A 36 3.66 -47.02 -19.36
CA THR A 36 2.30 -47.52 -19.57
C THR A 36 1.96 -47.55 -21.08
N PHE A 37 2.41 -46.56 -21.84
CA PHE A 37 2.08 -46.45 -23.26
C PHE A 37 2.72 -47.55 -24.13
N HIS A 38 3.97 -47.94 -23.84
CA HIS A 38 4.69 -49.02 -24.56
C HIS A 38 3.96 -50.38 -24.55
N GLY A 39 3.11 -50.64 -23.56
CA GLY A 39 2.32 -51.86 -23.45
C GLY A 39 0.90 -51.80 -24.03
N THR A 40 0.52 -50.69 -24.69
CA THR A 40 -0.86 -50.47 -25.15
C THR A 40 -0.97 -50.35 -26.67
N GLU A 41 -2.10 -50.76 -27.26
CA GLU A 41 -2.43 -50.53 -28.69
C GLU A 41 -2.93 -49.10 -28.98
N ARG A 42 -2.78 -48.15 -28.05
CA ARG A 42 -3.26 -46.77 -28.27
C ARG A 42 -2.32 -46.00 -29.17
N GLU A 43 -2.87 -45.29 -30.16
CA GLU A 43 -2.09 -44.44 -31.08
C GLU A 43 -1.74 -43.08 -30.47
N ASP A 44 -2.58 -42.53 -29.57
CA ASP A 44 -2.42 -41.22 -28.94
C ASP A 44 -2.76 -41.27 -27.43
N MET A 45 -1.97 -40.58 -26.62
CA MET A 45 -2.20 -40.39 -25.18
C MET A 45 -1.82 -38.97 -24.75
N ARG A 46 -2.59 -38.40 -23.81
CA ARG A 46 -2.29 -37.11 -23.17
C ARG A 46 -2.31 -37.26 -21.66
N VAL A 47 -1.28 -36.78 -20.99
CA VAL A 47 -1.12 -36.87 -19.54
C VAL A 47 -0.55 -35.56 -19.02
N GLN A 48 -1.11 -35.07 -17.93
CA GLN A 48 -0.58 -33.91 -17.21
C GLN A 48 0.19 -34.41 -15.99
N THR A 49 1.42 -33.93 -15.83
CA THR A 49 2.32 -34.36 -14.75
C THR A 49 3.02 -33.16 -14.14
N GLU A 50 3.22 -33.22 -12.82
CA GLU A 50 4.10 -32.28 -12.13
C GLU A 50 5.56 -32.69 -12.33
N PHE A 51 6.39 -31.72 -12.66
CA PHE A 51 7.81 -31.89 -12.93
C PHE A 51 8.60 -30.96 -12.01
N ASP A 52 9.52 -31.52 -11.23
CA ASP A 52 10.45 -30.75 -10.41
C ASP A 52 11.63 -30.30 -11.28
N ALA A 53 11.72 -28.99 -11.51
CA ALA A 53 12.77 -28.40 -12.35
C ALA A 53 14.10 -28.17 -11.61
N GLY A 54 14.23 -28.59 -10.34
CA GLY A 54 15.48 -28.51 -9.57
C GLY A 54 15.85 -27.13 -9.02
N ASP A 55 15.05 -26.10 -9.28
CA ASP A 55 15.21 -24.72 -8.76
C ASP A 55 14.04 -24.32 -7.82
N ASP A 56 13.58 -25.26 -6.98
CA ASP A 56 12.40 -25.11 -6.09
C ASP A 56 11.09 -24.68 -6.80
N ARG A 57 11.03 -24.83 -8.13
CA ARG A 57 9.84 -24.54 -8.93
C ARG A 57 9.26 -25.85 -9.47
N GLN A 58 8.13 -26.26 -8.90
CA GLN A 58 7.25 -27.22 -9.56
C GLN A 58 6.72 -26.60 -10.85
N LYS A 59 6.89 -27.33 -11.95
CA LYS A 59 6.28 -27.07 -13.24
C LYS A 59 5.15 -28.06 -13.47
N ILE A 60 4.10 -27.61 -14.14
CA ILE A 60 3.03 -28.48 -14.64
C ILE A 60 3.25 -28.63 -16.15
N VAL A 61 3.43 -29.87 -16.59
CA VAL A 61 3.71 -30.20 -17.97
C VAL A 61 2.56 -31.02 -18.54
N ASP A 62 2.03 -30.56 -19.67
CA ASP A 62 1.10 -31.31 -20.48
C ASP A 62 1.88 -32.12 -21.52
N THR A 63 1.83 -33.44 -21.39
CA THR A 63 2.59 -34.39 -22.20
C THR A 63 1.66 -35.07 -23.19
N ARG A 64 1.95 -34.94 -24.49
CA ARG A 64 1.33 -35.72 -25.55
C ARG A 64 2.27 -36.81 -26.04
N LEU A 65 1.83 -38.05 -26.03
CA LEU A 65 2.54 -39.19 -26.61
C LEU A 65 1.77 -39.68 -27.83
N SER A 66 2.49 -39.83 -28.95
CA SER A 66 1.94 -40.34 -30.20
C SER A 66 2.84 -41.45 -30.73
N ARG A 67 2.25 -42.57 -31.14
CA ARG A 67 3.01 -43.69 -31.71
C ARG A 67 3.31 -43.40 -33.18
N HIS A 68 4.55 -43.60 -33.58
CA HIS A 68 4.98 -43.60 -34.97
C HIS A 68 5.32 -45.02 -35.40
N THR A 69 4.78 -45.42 -36.56
CA THR A 69 4.98 -46.74 -37.14
C THR A 69 5.53 -46.58 -38.55
N ASP A 70 6.54 -47.36 -38.88
CA ASP A 70 7.09 -47.48 -40.23
C ASP A 70 6.79 -48.88 -40.75
N ASP A 71 6.22 -48.98 -41.96
CA ASP A 71 5.77 -50.25 -42.58
C ASP A 71 4.90 -51.18 -41.68
N GLY A 72 4.13 -50.61 -40.74
CA GLY A 72 3.28 -51.35 -39.82
C GLY A 72 4.03 -51.96 -38.63
N GLU A 73 5.34 -51.75 -38.57
CA GLU A 73 6.18 -52.03 -37.40
C GLU A 73 6.30 -50.77 -36.54
N PHE A 74 6.45 -50.96 -35.24
CA PHE A 74 6.67 -49.84 -34.33
C PHE A 74 8.06 -49.25 -34.58
N ASP A 75 8.10 -47.98 -34.97
CA ASP A 75 9.35 -47.28 -35.28
C ASP A 75 9.75 -46.37 -34.10
N ALA A 76 8.83 -45.52 -33.62
CA ALA A 76 9.13 -44.58 -32.55
C ALA A 76 7.91 -44.13 -31.71
N VAL A 77 8.17 -43.51 -30.55
CA VAL A 77 7.16 -42.68 -29.84
C VAL A 77 7.57 -41.21 -29.92
N VAL A 78 6.68 -40.37 -30.45
CA VAL A 78 6.81 -38.91 -30.39
C VAL A 78 6.23 -38.42 -29.06
N VAL A 79 7.02 -37.70 -28.27
CA VAL A 79 6.63 -37.14 -26.99
C VAL A 79 6.75 -35.62 -27.05
N VAL A 80 5.65 -34.91 -26.90
CA VAL A 80 5.60 -33.45 -26.83
C VAL A 80 5.32 -33.00 -25.41
N TRP A 81 6.16 -32.14 -24.85
CA TRP A 81 5.97 -31.55 -23.53
C TRP A 81 5.67 -30.06 -23.66
N ARG A 82 4.56 -29.61 -23.07
CA ARG A 82 4.21 -28.20 -22.97
C ARG A 82 4.23 -27.78 -21.50
N ASP A 83 5.04 -26.78 -21.16
CA ASP A 83 4.95 -26.11 -19.86
C ASP A 83 3.64 -25.32 -19.80
N VAL A 84 2.67 -25.82 -19.03
CA VAL A 84 1.36 -25.21 -18.80
C VAL A 84 1.27 -24.60 -17.41
N THR A 85 2.38 -24.44 -16.70
CA THR A 85 2.39 -23.96 -15.31
C THR A 85 1.66 -22.63 -15.15
N ALA A 86 1.94 -21.68 -16.05
CA ALA A 86 1.29 -20.37 -16.01
C ALA A 86 -0.22 -20.46 -16.33
N ASP A 87 -0.60 -21.28 -17.30
CA ASP A 87 -1.99 -21.47 -17.70
C ASP A 87 -2.81 -22.14 -16.59
N GLU A 88 -2.25 -23.17 -15.94
CA GLU A 88 -2.89 -23.86 -14.82
C GLU A 88 -2.95 -22.99 -13.57
N ARG A 89 -1.89 -22.24 -13.24
CA ARG A 89 -1.96 -21.24 -12.16
C ARG A 89 -3.05 -20.21 -12.42
N ARG A 90 -3.17 -19.72 -13.66
CA ARG A 90 -4.24 -18.78 -14.03
C ARG A 90 -5.61 -19.44 -13.95
N ARG A 91 -5.77 -20.65 -14.47
CA ARG A 91 -7.05 -21.38 -14.48
C ARG A 91 -7.51 -21.69 -13.06
N THR A 92 -6.63 -22.24 -12.23
CA THR A 92 -6.90 -22.55 -10.81
C THR A 92 -7.13 -21.28 -10.01
N GLY A 93 -6.32 -20.24 -10.22
CA GLY A 93 -6.51 -18.94 -9.58
C GLY A 93 -7.86 -18.31 -9.94
N LEU A 94 -8.26 -18.34 -11.21
CA LEU A 94 -9.58 -17.83 -11.64
C LEU A 94 -10.75 -18.63 -11.05
N ALA A 95 -10.64 -19.96 -11.00
CA ALA A 95 -11.64 -20.81 -10.38
C ALA A 95 -11.75 -20.52 -8.88
N GLY A 96 -10.63 -20.48 -8.17
CA GLY A 96 -10.57 -20.16 -6.74
C GLY A 96 -11.09 -18.75 -6.43
N LEU A 97 -10.83 -17.76 -7.29
CA LEU A 97 -11.39 -16.42 -7.15
C LEU A 97 -12.92 -16.42 -7.33
N HIS A 98 -13.46 -17.23 -8.23
CA HIS A 98 -14.90 -17.33 -8.41
C HIS A 98 -15.59 -17.96 -7.20
N ASP A 99 -14.98 -19.00 -6.64
CA ASP A 99 -15.45 -19.66 -5.42
C ASP A 99 -15.36 -18.72 -4.21
N ALA A 100 -14.23 -18.01 -4.06
CA ALA A 100 -14.05 -17.00 -3.03
C ALA A 100 -15.08 -15.86 -3.14
N ALA A 101 -15.32 -15.34 -4.34
CA ALA A 101 -16.31 -14.30 -4.58
C ALA A 101 -17.73 -14.78 -4.22
N SER A 102 -18.07 -16.01 -4.59
CA SER A 102 -19.35 -16.63 -4.25
C SER A 102 -19.49 -16.84 -2.75
N SER A 103 -18.42 -17.27 -2.08
CA SER A 103 -18.37 -17.36 -0.63
C SER A 103 -18.64 -16.00 -0.03
N ILE A 104 -17.81 -14.97 -0.35
CA ILE A 104 -17.96 -13.56 0.07
C ILE A 104 -19.40 -13.05 -0.07
N GLN A 105 -20.06 -13.39 -1.19
CA GLN A 105 -21.50 -13.27 -1.51
C GLN A 105 -22.47 -13.49 -0.33
N THR A 106 -22.11 -14.44 0.52
CA THR A 106 -23.01 -15.06 1.50
C THR A 106 -22.69 -14.70 2.96
N GLU A 107 -21.78 -13.74 3.24
CA GLU A 107 -21.64 -13.26 4.63
C GLU A 107 -22.66 -12.20 4.98
N ASP A 108 -23.08 -12.32 6.23
CA ASP A 108 -23.96 -11.36 6.87
C ASP A 108 -23.18 -10.32 7.70
N THR A 109 -21.84 -10.42 7.75
CA THR A 109 -20.98 -9.53 8.55
C THR A 109 -19.81 -8.94 7.75
N VAL A 110 -19.44 -7.70 8.09
CA VAL A 110 -18.27 -7.03 7.50
C VAL A 110 -16.99 -7.81 7.83
N ALA A 111 -16.85 -8.28 9.08
CA ALA A 111 -15.71 -9.09 9.51
C ALA A 111 -15.54 -10.36 8.66
N GLY A 112 -16.61 -11.13 8.46
CA GLY A 112 -16.56 -12.34 7.64
C GLY A 112 -16.24 -12.06 6.17
N VAL A 113 -16.73 -10.94 5.60
CA VAL A 113 -16.32 -10.50 4.26
C VAL A 113 -14.81 -10.23 4.21
N CYS A 114 -14.26 -9.50 5.18
CA CYS A 114 -12.85 -9.17 5.25
C CYS A 114 -11.96 -10.41 5.44
N GLU A 115 -12.32 -11.30 6.37
CA GLU A 115 -11.59 -12.53 6.65
C GLU A 115 -11.50 -13.41 5.41
N ARG A 116 -12.62 -13.61 4.71
CA ARG A 116 -12.63 -14.44 3.50
C ARG A 116 -11.91 -13.79 2.32
N THR A 117 -11.89 -12.47 2.26
CA THR A 117 -11.09 -11.75 1.26
C THR A 117 -9.59 -11.98 1.50
N VAL A 118 -9.15 -11.87 2.75
CA VAL A 118 -7.75 -12.10 3.14
C VAL A 118 -7.35 -13.56 2.93
N ALA A 119 -8.21 -14.51 3.31
CA ALA A 119 -7.98 -15.93 3.08
C ALA A 119 -7.86 -16.24 1.58
N ALA A 120 -8.76 -15.71 0.74
CA ALA A 120 -8.67 -15.89 -0.71
C ALA A 120 -7.37 -15.29 -1.29
N ALA A 121 -6.94 -14.12 -0.83
CA ALA A 121 -5.69 -13.53 -1.27
C ALA A 121 -4.46 -14.36 -0.83
N ALA A 122 -4.48 -14.93 0.37
CA ALA A 122 -3.41 -15.79 0.85
C ALA A 122 -3.37 -17.15 0.15
N ASP A 123 -4.53 -17.81 0.01
CA ASP A 123 -4.60 -19.21 -0.44
C ASP A 123 -4.71 -19.33 -1.96
N VAL A 124 -5.42 -18.41 -2.64
CA VAL A 124 -5.65 -18.47 -4.09
C VAL A 124 -4.60 -17.69 -4.86
N LEU A 125 -4.20 -16.52 -4.35
CA LEU A 125 -3.20 -15.66 -5.00
C LEU A 125 -1.79 -15.86 -4.44
N GLU A 126 -1.63 -16.71 -3.42
CA GLU A 126 -0.35 -17.02 -2.76
C GLU A 126 0.35 -15.77 -2.21
N PHE A 127 -0.42 -14.73 -1.86
CA PHE A 127 0.14 -13.51 -1.29
C PHE A 127 0.57 -13.74 0.16
N THR A 128 1.81 -13.34 0.46
CA THR A 128 2.42 -13.62 1.76
C THR A 128 1.88 -12.76 2.89
N LEU A 129 1.35 -11.57 2.58
CA LEU A 129 0.90 -10.62 3.58
C LEU A 129 -0.26 -9.78 3.06
N CYS A 130 -1.44 -10.03 3.60
CA CYS A 130 -2.69 -9.40 3.19
C CYS A 130 -3.43 -8.88 4.42
N THR A 131 -3.88 -7.64 4.35
CA THR A 131 -4.70 -7.02 5.40
C THR A 131 -5.80 -6.20 4.74
N VAL A 132 -7.01 -6.30 5.28
CA VAL A 132 -8.12 -5.41 4.93
C VAL A 132 -8.29 -4.40 6.05
N LEU A 133 -8.07 -3.12 5.73
CA LEU A 133 -8.32 -2.01 6.64
C LEU A 133 -9.61 -1.28 6.23
N ILE A 134 -10.48 -1.03 7.20
CA ILE A 134 -11.71 -0.27 7.01
C ILE A 134 -11.60 1.02 7.82
N ARG A 135 -12.05 2.12 7.22
CA ARG A 135 -12.11 3.40 7.92
C ARG A 135 -13.31 3.44 8.87
N GLU A 136 -13.03 3.60 10.16
CA GLU A 136 -14.00 3.92 11.20
C GLU A 136 -13.67 5.28 11.79
N ASP A 137 -14.57 6.25 11.61
CA ASP A 137 -14.34 7.66 11.96
C ASP A 137 -13.02 8.20 11.34
N GLU A 138 -12.04 8.56 12.17
CA GLU A 138 -10.71 9.04 11.75
C GLU A 138 -9.67 7.91 11.66
N TRP A 139 -10.04 6.68 11.98
CA TRP A 139 -9.11 5.56 12.14
C TRP A 139 -9.22 4.54 11.01
N LEU A 140 -8.10 3.94 10.62
CA LEU A 140 -8.07 2.75 9.77
C LEU A 140 -7.94 1.52 10.68
N VAL A 141 -9.01 0.75 10.78
CA VAL A 141 -9.09 -0.44 11.63
C VAL A 141 -8.79 -1.68 10.79
N PRO A 142 -7.79 -2.51 11.16
CA PRO A 142 -7.57 -3.79 10.51
C PRO A 142 -8.71 -4.75 10.87
N TYR A 143 -9.51 -5.11 9.88
CA TYR A 143 -10.64 -6.03 10.06
C TYR A 143 -10.26 -7.50 9.85
N ALA A 144 -9.23 -7.76 9.03
CA ALA A 144 -8.68 -9.09 8.81
C ALA A 144 -7.22 -8.99 8.36
N THR A 145 -6.39 -9.95 8.76
CA THR A 145 -4.97 -10.04 8.37
C THR A 145 -4.53 -11.50 8.19
N SER A 146 -3.72 -11.78 7.17
CA SER A 146 -3.24 -13.14 6.85
C SER A 146 -2.03 -13.56 7.71
N ALA A 147 -1.54 -12.64 8.52
CA ALA A 147 -0.27 -12.72 9.21
C ALA A 147 -0.41 -12.00 10.56
N ASP A 148 0.33 -12.44 11.57
CA ASP A 148 0.30 -11.80 12.88
C ASP A 148 0.76 -10.34 12.77
N GLY A 149 0.18 -9.43 13.54
CA GLY A 149 0.48 -8.03 13.37
C GLY A 149 -0.14 -7.10 14.41
N ILE A 150 0.53 -5.97 14.61
CA ILE A 150 0.10 -4.90 15.50
C ILE A 150 -0.20 -3.66 14.67
N SER A 151 -1.27 -2.94 15.04
CA SER A 151 -1.68 -1.69 14.41
C SER A 151 -1.85 -0.63 15.48
N ILE A 152 -1.10 0.46 15.38
CA ILE A 152 -1.03 1.50 16.42
C ILE A 152 -1.27 2.86 15.77
N PRO A 153 -2.20 3.67 16.30
CA PRO A 153 -2.45 5.02 15.80
C PRO A 153 -1.25 5.95 15.99
N VAL A 154 -1.08 6.91 15.07
CA VAL A 154 -0.05 7.97 15.13
C VAL A 154 -0.76 9.32 15.26
N GLY A 155 -1.37 9.57 16.42
CA GLY A 155 -2.32 10.68 16.59
C GLY A 155 -3.38 10.70 15.48
N ASP A 156 -3.81 11.89 15.07
CA ASP A 156 -4.76 12.05 13.95
C ASP A 156 -4.10 11.93 12.55
N HIS A 157 -2.82 11.55 12.49
CA HIS A 157 -2.02 11.55 11.26
C HIS A 157 -2.11 10.24 10.47
N GLY A 158 -2.46 9.13 11.14
CA GLY A 158 -2.60 7.83 10.50
C GLY A 158 -2.39 6.65 11.44
N VAL A 159 -2.04 5.51 10.86
CA VAL A 159 -1.82 4.23 11.57
C VAL A 159 -0.49 3.63 11.14
N PHE A 160 0.28 3.15 12.11
CA PHE A 160 1.45 2.32 11.92
C PHE A 160 1.06 0.84 11.98
N GLN A 161 1.58 0.04 11.04
CA GLN A 161 1.41 -1.42 11.07
C GLN A 161 2.76 -2.13 11.05
N ALA A 162 2.90 -3.13 11.92
CA ALA A 162 3.95 -4.13 11.85
C ALA A 162 3.31 -5.51 11.72
N VAL A 163 3.86 -6.34 10.84
CA VAL A 163 3.23 -7.58 10.36
C VAL A 163 4.30 -8.64 10.16
N SER A 164 3.96 -9.90 10.45
CA SER A 164 4.89 -11.02 10.46
C SER A 164 4.20 -12.31 10.06
N SER A 165 4.84 -13.09 9.18
CA SER A 165 4.37 -14.42 8.81
C SER A 165 4.52 -15.46 9.93
N ARG A 166 5.17 -15.13 11.05
CA ARG A 166 5.20 -15.98 12.25
C ARG A 166 4.01 -15.68 13.15
N VAL A 167 3.33 -16.74 13.57
CA VAL A 167 2.30 -16.67 14.62
C VAL A 167 2.96 -16.39 15.98
N GLY A 168 2.42 -15.44 16.74
CA GLY A 168 2.96 -15.03 18.03
C GLY A 168 4.27 -14.26 17.88
N ALA A 169 4.39 -13.47 16.82
CA ALA A 169 5.60 -12.71 16.53
C ALA A 169 5.72 -11.43 17.35
N PHE A 170 4.60 -10.95 17.90
CA PHE A 170 4.54 -9.75 18.72
C PHE A 170 3.97 -10.10 20.08
N ASP A 171 4.64 -9.66 21.14
CA ASP A 171 4.14 -9.74 22.50
C ASP A 171 3.65 -8.38 23.02
N GLU A 172 3.19 -8.33 24.27
CA GLU A 172 2.71 -7.09 24.92
C GLU A 172 3.82 -6.03 25.01
N THR A 173 5.09 -6.44 25.17
CA THR A 173 6.24 -5.54 25.26
C THR A 173 6.50 -4.88 23.91
N ASP A 174 6.37 -5.63 22.81
CA ASP A 174 6.52 -5.08 21.46
C ASP A 174 5.49 -3.97 21.18
N VAL A 175 4.25 -4.17 21.63
CA VAL A 175 3.19 -3.14 21.54
C VAL A 175 3.55 -1.90 22.34
N GLU A 176 3.94 -2.06 23.62
CA GLU A 176 4.31 -0.92 24.49
C GLU A 176 5.49 -0.11 23.93
N LEU A 177 6.53 -0.79 23.42
CA LEU A 177 7.69 -0.13 22.82
C LEU A 177 7.32 0.62 21.53
N ALA A 178 6.46 0.02 20.70
CA ALA A 178 5.99 0.65 19.49
C ALA A 178 5.08 1.86 19.80
N GLU A 179 4.18 1.78 20.78
CA GLU A 179 3.37 2.91 21.24
C GLU A 179 4.25 4.07 21.72
N LEU A 180 5.28 3.78 22.53
CA LEU A 180 6.21 4.80 22.99
C LEU A 180 6.93 5.48 21.82
N LEU A 181 7.42 4.72 20.85
CA LEU A 181 8.05 5.26 19.65
C LEU A 181 7.08 6.15 18.87
N LEU A 182 5.85 5.69 18.67
CA LEU A 182 4.85 6.38 17.86
C LEU A 182 4.35 7.66 18.52
N SER A 183 4.33 7.73 19.86
CA SER A 183 4.10 8.99 20.58
C SER A 183 5.16 10.06 20.26
N HIS A 184 6.42 9.67 20.09
CA HIS A 184 7.47 10.59 19.66
C HIS A 184 7.32 10.99 18.20
N VAL A 185 6.90 10.06 17.33
CA VAL A 185 6.63 10.32 15.91
C VAL A 185 5.48 11.32 15.76
N GLU A 186 4.36 11.11 16.46
CA GLU A 186 3.23 12.02 16.51
C GLU A 186 3.68 13.44 16.89
N SER A 187 4.39 13.57 18.01
CA SER A 187 4.92 14.86 18.48
C SER A 187 5.85 15.55 17.46
N ALA A 188 6.61 14.77 16.69
CA ALA A 188 7.48 15.30 15.65
C ALA A 188 6.69 15.78 14.42
N ILE A 189 5.67 15.03 13.99
CA ILE A 189 4.78 15.41 12.88
C ILE A 189 4.04 16.69 13.24
N ASP A 190 3.40 16.75 14.41
CA ASP A 190 2.72 17.93 14.96
C ASP A 190 3.60 19.19 14.90
N ARG A 191 4.86 19.06 15.33
CA ARG A 191 5.82 20.16 15.32
C ARG A 191 6.13 20.63 13.90
N ILE A 192 6.27 19.72 12.95
CA ILE A 192 6.58 20.02 11.55
C ILE A 192 5.41 20.73 10.88
N GLU A 193 4.20 20.20 11.06
CA GLU A 193 2.98 20.76 10.46
C GLU A 193 2.67 22.15 11.00
N ARG A 194 2.72 22.33 12.33
CA ARG A 194 2.57 23.64 12.95
C ARG A 194 3.61 24.64 12.43
N GLY A 195 4.85 24.19 12.24
CA GLY A 195 5.90 25.02 11.64
C GLY A 195 5.63 25.38 10.17
N ARG A 196 5.03 24.47 9.40
CA ARG A 196 4.64 24.71 8.00
C ARG A 196 3.49 25.71 7.91
N GLU A 197 2.49 25.57 8.77
CA GLU A 197 1.34 26.47 8.84
C GLU A 197 1.79 27.90 9.18
N LEU A 198 2.67 28.06 10.17
CA LEU A 198 3.25 29.36 10.51
C LEU A 198 3.99 30.02 9.35
N ARG A 199 4.81 29.26 8.61
CA ARG A 199 5.51 29.78 7.42
C ARG A 199 4.53 30.19 6.31
N MET A 200 3.44 29.44 6.14
CA MET A 200 2.38 29.79 5.20
C MET A 200 1.69 31.10 5.59
N TYR A 201 1.31 31.25 6.87
CA TYR A 201 0.74 32.51 7.37
C TYR A 201 1.73 33.67 7.23
N GLU A 202 3.01 33.47 7.53
CA GLU A 202 4.06 34.46 7.32
C GLU A 202 4.13 34.92 5.87
N ALA A 203 4.17 33.99 4.91
CA ALA A 203 4.19 34.33 3.50
C ALA A 203 2.92 35.10 3.04
N ILE A 204 1.73 34.67 3.48
CA ILE A 204 0.46 35.31 3.11
C ILE A 204 0.39 36.73 3.70
N VAL A 205 0.71 36.87 4.98
CA VAL A 205 0.66 38.16 5.69
C VAL A 205 1.72 39.12 5.17
N GLU A 206 2.92 38.65 4.88
CA GLU A 206 4.01 39.47 4.35
C GLU A 206 3.70 39.99 2.93
N THR A 207 3.12 39.14 2.08
CA THR A 207 2.74 39.53 0.71
C THR A 207 1.50 40.44 0.66
N THR A 208 0.69 40.47 1.72
CA THR A 208 -0.52 41.31 1.81
C THR A 208 -0.17 42.78 1.82
N ARG A 209 -0.79 43.58 0.93
CA ARG A 209 -0.52 45.02 0.76
C ARG A 209 -0.89 45.88 1.97
N ASP A 210 -1.83 45.44 2.79
CA ASP A 210 -2.29 46.13 4.00
C ASP A 210 -1.47 45.74 5.23
N THR A 211 -1.53 46.55 6.30
CA THR A 211 -0.91 46.21 7.59
C THR A 211 -1.64 45.03 8.22
N ALA A 212 -0.95 43.92 8.46
CA ALA A 212 -1.57 42.69 8.92
C ALA A 212 -0.69 41.94 9.93
N ALA A 213 -1.34 41.21 10.83
CA ALA A 213 -0.70 40.35 11.81
C ALA A 213 -1.62 39.20 12.23
N VAL A 214 -1.01 38.10 12.66
CA VAL A 214 -1.67 36.99 13.36
C VAL A 214 -1.32 37.10 14.83
N LEU A 215 -2.33 36.94 15.70
CA LEU A 215 -2.17 36.96 17.15
C LEU A 215 -2.46 35.57 17.75
N ASP A 216 -1.79 35.22 18.85
CA ASP A 216 -2.16 34.07 19.67
C ASP A 216 -3.40 34.38 20.55
N ALA A 217 -3.87 33.38 21.31
CA ALA A 217 -5.02 33.52 22.21
C ALA A 217 -4.82 34.60 23.29
N ASP A 218 -3.58 34.87 23.68
CA ASP A 218 -3.20 35.91 24.63
C ASP A 218 -2.98 37.28 23.97
N ARG A 219 -3.35 37.40 22.69
CA ARG A 219 -3.23 38.60 21.86
C ARG A 219 -1.79 39.05 21.65
N ARG A 220 -0.83 38.13 21.64
CA ARG A 220 0.57 38.42 21.28
C ARG A 220 0.81 38.17 19.80
N PHE A 221 1.69 38.96 19.20
CA PHE A 221 2.07 38.82 17.80
C PHE A 221 2.76 37.48 17.54
N VAL A 222 2.18 36.67 16.66
CA VAL A 222 2.77 35.41 16.17
C VAL A 222 3.41 35.65 14.80
N VAL A 223 2.70 36.35 13.92
CA VAL A 223 3.18 36.78 12.60
C VAL A 223 2.86 38.26 12.45
N VAL A 224 3.80 39.04 11.89
CA VAL A 224 3.64 40.47 11.63
C VAL A 224 4.27 40.76 10.28
N ASN A 225 3.58 41.50 9.42
CA ASN A 225 4.22 41.94 8.18
C ASN A 225 5.11 43.16 8.37
N SER A 226 6.08 43.34 7.47
CA SER A 226 7.01 44.48 7.51
C SER A 226 6.28 45.83 7.58
N ARG A 227 5.15 45.98 6.89
CA ARG A 227 4.34 47.22 6.90
C ARG A 227 3.77 47.56 8.27
N LEU A 228 3.24 46.58 9.00
CA LEU A 228 2.80 46.80 10.37
C LEU A 228 4.01 47.05 11.29
N ALA A 229 5.12 46.34 11.06
CA ALA A 229 6.34 46.51 11.83
C ALA A 229 6.92 47.95 11.69
N ASP A 230 6.86 48.53 10.50
CA ASP A 230 7.24 49.92 10.22
C ASP A 230 6.46 50.92 11.08
N ILE A 231 5.16 50.69 11.30
CA ILE A 231 4.32 51.55 12.17
C ILE A 231 4.84 51.52 13.61
N TYR A 232 5.32 50.36 14.07
CA TYR A 232 5.91 50.20 15.40
C TYR A 232 7.39 50.61 15.45
N GLY A 233 8.00 50.98 14.32
CA GLY A 233 9.42 51.30 14.22
C GLY A 233 10.31 50.12 14.62
N ALA A 234 9.88 48.89 14.32
CA ALA A 234 10.56 47.65 14.68
C ALA A 234 10.57 46.69 13.50
N THR A 235 11.37 45.64 13.59
CA THR A 235 11.30 44.51 12.66
C THR A 235 10.19 43.52 13.05
N PRO A 236 9.67 42.73 12.10
CA PRO A 236 8.73 41.66 12.41
C PRO A 236 9.22 40.72 13.52
N ALA A 237 10.51 40.37 13.53
CA ALA A 237 11.11 39.49 14.53
C ALA A 237 11.09 40.09 15.94
N GLU A 238 11.30 41.40 16.08
CA GLU A 238 11.26 42.10 17.38
C GLU A 238 9.84 42.27 17.94
N LEU A 239 8.82 42.15 17.07
CA LEU A 239 7.42 42.21 17.49
C LEU A 239 6.85 40.86 17.90
N ARG A 240 7.43 39.73 17.46
CA ARG A 240 6.98 38.39 17.86
C ARG A 240 6.98 38.23 19.38
N GLY A 241 5.88 37.69 19.92
CA GLY A 241 5.65 37.51 21.35
C GLY A 241 5.28 38.79 22.11
N ARG A 242 5.32 39.98 21.50
CA ARG A 242 4.84 41.22 22.15
C ARG A 242 3.32 41.27 22.12
N SER A 243 2.73 41.88 23.15
CA SER A 243 1.29 42.16 23.22
C SER A 243 0.87 43.06 22.06
N GLY A 244 -0.07 42.59 21.23
CA GLY A 244 -0.64 43.28 20.09
C GLY A 244 -1.69 44.34 20.43
N ARG A 245 -1.73 44.80 21.69
CA ARG A 245 -2.58 45.94 22.06
C ARG A 245 -2.13 47.18 21.29
N PRO A 246 -2.97 47.75 20.40
CA PRO A 246 -2.59 48.95 19.68
C PRO A 246 -2.32 50.06 20.70
N ARG A 247 -1.14 50.68 20.62
CA ARG A 247 -1.00 52.05 21.12
C ARG A 247 -1.88 52.90 20.21
N THR A 248 -3.04 53.34 20.68
CA THR A 248 -3.87 54.30 19.94
C THR A 248 -3.05 55.58 19.75
N VAL A 249 -2.44 55.74 18.59
CA VAL A 249 -1.80 56.99 18.19
C VAL A 249 -2.86 57.80 17.46
N TYR A 250 -3.48 58.74 18.16
CA TYR A 250 -4.23 59.80 17.48
C TYR A 250 -3.23 60.62 16.65
N ARG A 251 -3.33 60.56 15.33
CA ARG A 251 -2.70 61.58 14.48
C ARG A 251 -3.56 62.83 14.63
N THR A 252 -3.14 63.77 15.47
CA THR A 252 -3.76 65.09 15.63
C THR A 252 -3.56 65.89 14.34
N ALA A 253 -4.34 65.58 13.30
CA ALA A 253 -4.50 66.48 12.16
C ALA A 253 -5.63 67.46 12.53
N ALA A 254 -5.23 68.65 12.95
CA ALA A 254 -5.99 69.90 12.99
C ALA A 254 -7.51 69.81 12.79
N VAL A 255 -8.27 69.81 13.90
CA VAL A 255 -9.62 70.41 13.92
C VAL A 255 -9.68 71.40 15.10
N ALA A 256 -8.83 72.42 15.02
CA ALA A 256 -8.98 73.62 15.84
C ALA A 256 -9.23 74.78 14.87
N SER A 257 -10.49 75.00 14.45
CA SER A 257 -11.01 76.32 14.03
C SER A 257 -12.47 76.37 13.56
N SER A 258 -13.26 75.29 13.55
CA SER A 258 -14.63 75.35 13.00
C SER A 258 -15.72 74.74 13.86
N MET A 259 -15.76 75.07 15.16
CA MET A 259 -16.95 74.78 15.97
C MET A 259 -17.26 75.80 17.09
N THR A 260 -16.93 77.08 16.87
CA THR A 260 -17.43 78.19 17.72
C THR A 260 -18.81 78.69 17.28
N SER A 261 -19.73 77.82 16.80
CA SER A 261 -21.08 78.29 16.54
C SER A 261 -22.15 77.21 16.70
N ARG A 262 -23.09 77.52 17.60
CA ARG A 262 -24.39 76.91 17.93
C ARG A 262 -24.32 75.67 18.82
N ALA A 263 -24.42 75.86 20.14
CA ALA A 263 -25.65 76.11 20.92
C ALA A 263 -26.48 74.84 21.16
N SER A 264 -26.44 74.44 22.43
CA SER A 264 -27.56 73.89 23.21
C SER A 264 -28.08 72.50 22.82
N PHE A 265 -27.61 71.47 23.53
CA PHE A 265 -28.50 70.40 23.95
C PHE A 265 -28.17 69.97 25.39
N SER A 266 -29.14 70.15 26.27
CA SER A 266 -29.10 69.83 27.70
C SER A 266 -29.10 68.32 27.92
N VAL A 267 -28.16 67.84 28.73
CA VAL A 267 -28.25 66.51 29.35
C VAL A 267 -29.17 66.64 30.57
N SER A 268 -30.36 66.04 30.49
CA SER A 268 -31.14 65.73 31.68
C SER A 268 -30.56 64.46 32.31
N THR A 269 -29.91 64.62 33.45
CA THR A 269 -29.67 63.53 34.39
C THR A 269 -31.00 63.08 34.99
N SER A 270 -31.35 61.81 34.85
CA SER A 270 -32.25 61.14 35.79
C SER A 270 -31.57 59.86 36.25
N THR A 271 -31.22 59.85 37.52
CA THR A 271 -30.61 58.78 38.29
C THR A 271 -31.70 57.86 38.82
N ALA A 272 -31.60 56.56 38.53
CA ALA A 272 -31.84 55.42 39.43
C ALA A 272 -31.61 54.13 38.63
#